data_AF-A0AAE0G0G5-F1
#
_entry.id   AF-A0AAE0G0G5-F1
#
_cell.length_a   1.000
_cell.length_b   1.000
_cell.length_c   1.000
_cell.angle_alpha   90.00
_cell.angle_beta   90.00
_cell.angle_gamma   90.00
#
_symmetry.space_group_name_H-M   'P 1'
#
loop_
_entity.id
_entity.type
_entity.pdbx_description
1 polymer ?
#
loop_
_entity_poly.entity_id
_entity_poly.type
_entity_poly.pdbx_seq_one_letter_code
_entity_poly.pdbx_strand_id
1 'polypeptide(L)'
;LVQRQLASSYNKVKDGYLSTAPAESFPPNGYGLYNMVGNVWEWTSSLWSSDPGEQRRVQRGGSYMCHKAYCFRYRVSARTPNTDDSSTGNIGARCARSLSQSIPAAVQE
;
A
#
# COMPACT_ATOMS: atom_id res chain seq x y z
N LEU A 1 -0.57 -15.86 7.10
CA LEU A 1 0.74 -15.21 7.30
C LEU A 1 1.60 -15.47 6.06
N VAL A 2 1.57 -14.57 5.08
CA VAL A 2 2.25 -14.75 3.79
C VAL A 2 3.75 -14.60 4.01
N GLN A 3 4.45 -15.73 4.23
CA GLN A 3 5.91 -15.78 4.33
C GLN A 3 6.53 -15.28 3.02
N ARG A 4 6.99 -14.03 2.98
CA ARG A 4 7.73 -13.52 1.82
C ARG A 4 9.23 -13.55 2.10
N GLN A 5 9.79 -14.64 1.56
CA GLN A 5 11.18 -14.99 1.30
C GLN A 5 12.08 -15.33 2.51
N LEU A 6 12.56 -16.58 2.45
CA LEU A 6 13.63 -17.14 3.27
C LEU A 6 14.98 -16.76 2.64
N ALA A 7 15.76 -15.95 3.37
CA ALA A 7 17.23 -15.91 3.41
C ALA A 7 18.04 -15.65 2.13
N SER A 8 17.47 -15.25 0.99
CA SER A 8 18.21 -15.16 -0.28
C SER A 8 17.98 -13.83 -1.01
N SER A 9 19.05 -13.30 -1.62
CA SER A 9 19.13 -12.00 -2.31
C SER A 9 18.32 -11.89 -3.62
N TYR A 10 17.53 -12.90 -4.00
CA TYR A 10 16.71 -12.90 -5.21
C TYR A 10 15.30 -13.43 -4.94
N ASN A 11 14.32 -12.95 -5.73
CA ASN A 11 12.93 -13.37 -5.59
C ASN A 11 12.72 -14.79 -6.12
N LYS A 12 12.32 -15.72 -5.25
CA LYS A 12 12.06 -17.13 -5.60
C LYS A 12 10.66 -17.39 -6.17
N VAL A 13 9.83 -16.36 -6.36
CA VAL A 13 8.48 -16.42 -6.96
C VAL A 13 7.59 -17.48 -6.29
N LYS A 14 7.79 -17.72 -4.98
CA LYS A 14 7.04 -18.74 -4.22
C LYS A 14 5.55 -18.41 -4.08
N ASP A 15 5.21 -17.14 -4.23
CA ASP A 15 3.84 -16.62 -4.20
C ASP A 15 3.20 -16.55 -5.60
N GLY A 16 3.91 -17.00 -6.64
CA GLY A 16 3.45 -16.98 -8.03
C GLY A 16 3.71 -15.67 -8.78
N TYR A 17 4.28 -14.64 -8.14
CA TYR A 17 4.47 -13.33 -8.76
C TYR A 17 5.89 -12.79 -8.56
N LEU A 18 6.59 -12.59 -9.68
CA LEU A 18 7.91 -11.95 -9.67
C LEU A 18 7.80 -10.45 -9.38
N SER A 19 6.77 -9.81 -9.96
CA SER A 19 6.45 -8.39 -9.80
C SER A 19 5.04 -8.20 -9.24
N THR A 20 4.26 -7.27 -9.79
CA THR A 20 2.90 -7.01 -9.38
C THR A 20 2.00 -8.21 -9.62
N ALA A 21 1.06 -8.41 -8.72
CA ALA A 21 -0.04 -9.36 -8.85
C ALA A 21 -1.34 -8.59 -9.18
N PRO A 22 -2.35 -9.24 -9.81
CA PRO A 22 -3.69 -8.68 -9.94
C PRO A 22 -4.21 -8.16 -8.60
N ALA A 23 -4.98 -7.05 -8.61
CA ALA A 23 -5.37 -6.33 -7.40
C ALA A 23 -6.14 -7.18 -6.36
N GLU A 24 -6.88 -8.19 -6.82
CA GLU A 24 -7.66 -9.12 -5.98
C GLU A 24 -6.96 -10.47 -5.79
N SER A 25 -5.64 -10.53 -5.98
CA SER A 25 -4.86 -11.72 -5.64
C SER A 25 -4.82 -11.92 -4.12
N PHE A 26 -4.74 -13.19 -3.70
CA PHE A 26 -4.70 -13.64 -2.30
C PHE A 26 -6.00 -13.39 -1.51
N PRO A 27 -6.20 -14.05 -0.36
CA PRO A 27 -7.40 -13.84 0.45
C PRO A 27 -7.51 -12.39 0.97
N PRO A 28 -8.72 -11.80 1.01
CA PRO A 28 -8.94 -10.50 1.63
C PRO A 28 -8.78 -10.57 3.15
N ASN A 29 -8.57 -9.42 3.79
CA ASN A 29 -8.66 -9.32 5.26
C ASN A 29 -10.14 -9.32 5.73
N GLY A 30 -10.37 -9.25 7.04
CA GLY A 30 -11.72 -9.25 7.62
C GLY A 30 -12.62 -8.06 7.22
N TYR A 31 -12.09 -7.06 6.51
CA TYR A 31 -12.84 -5.93 5.95
C TYR A 31 -13.07 -6.06 4.43
N GLY A 32 -12.73 -7.21 3.83
CA GLY A 32 -12.84 -7.40 2.38
C GLY A 32 -11.73 -6.71 1.57
N LEU A 33 -10.65 -6.24 2.21
CA LEU A 33 -9.56 -5.53 1.53
C LEU A 33 -8.45 -6.49 1.09
N TYR A 34 -8.11 -6.43 -0.19
CA TYR A 34 -7.04 -7.20 -0.81
C TYR A 34 -5.72 -6.43 -0.80
N ASN A 35 -4.61 -7.16 -0.70
CA ASN A 35 -3.25 -6.65 -0.89
C ASN A 35 -2.91 -5.38 -0.09
N MET A 36 -3.46 -5.24 1.12
CA MET A 36 -3.12 -4.12 2.03
C MET A 36 -1.64 -4.14 2.49
N VAL A 37 -0.96 -5.26 2.31
CA VAL A 37 0.49 -5.41 2.52
C VAL A 37 1.11 -6.19 1.36
N GLY A 38 2.27 -5.73 0.88
CA GLY A 38 2.92 -6.26 -0.32
C GLY A 38 2.25 -5.76 -1.62
N ASN A 39 2.53 -6.43 -2.73
CA ASN A 39 2.18 -5.98 -4.08
C ASN A 39 2.82 -4.62 -4.42
N VAL A 40 2.17 -3.50 -4.13
CA VAL A 40 2.74 -2.16 -4.32
C VAL A 40 2.67 -1.37 -3.02
N TRP A 41 3.63 -0.47 -2.84
CA TRP A 41 3.50 0.58 -1.84
C TRP A 41 2.28 1.44 -2.16
N GLU A 42 1.60 1.93 -1.14
CA GLU A 42 0.41 2.75 -1.33
C GLU A 42 0.58 4.12 -0.67
N TRP A 43 0.40 5.16 -1.48
CA TRP A 43 0.37 6.54 -1.01
C TRP A 43 -0.79 6.78 -0.04
N THR A 44 -0.56 7.68 0.93
CA THR A 44 -1.58 8.22 1.82
C THR A 44 -1.56 9.75 1.76
N SER A 45 -2.66 10.38 2.13
CA SER A 45 -2.75 11.85 2.19
C SER A 45 -1.93 12.47 3.33
N SER A 46 -1.49 11.66 4.31
CA SER A 46 -0.75 12.13 5.48
C SER A 46 0.68 12.57 5.14
N LEU A 47 1.09 13.69 5.71
CA LEU A 47 2.50 14.12 5.74
C LEU A 47 3.33 13.21 6.62
N TRP A 48 4.62 13.08 6.30
CA TRP A 48 5.56 12.30 7.09
C TRP A 48 5.82 12.94 8.44
N SER A 49 6.03 14.26 8.45
CA SER A 49 6.31 15.09 9.62
C SER A 49 5.37 16.30 9.63
N SER A 50 5.19 16.92 10.79
CA SER A 50 4.54 18.23 10.93
C SER A 50 5.48 19.40 10.65
N ASP A 51 6.77 19.13 10.44
CA ASP A 51 7.76 20.14 10.07
C ASP A 51 7.45 20.73 8.68
N PRO A 52 7.20 22.05 8.55
CA PRO A 52 6.97 22.70 7.26
C PRO A 52 8.11 22.54 6.25
N GLY A 53 9.35 22.28 6.70
CA GLY A 53 10.48 22.01 5.81
C GLY A 53 10.52 20.59 5.23
N GLU A 54 9.69 19.68 5.73
CA GLU A 54 9.71 18.24 5.41
C GLU A 54 8.46 17.86 4.60
N GLN A 55 8.48 18.10 3.29
CA GLN A 55 7.32 17.92 2.40
C GLN A 55 7.17 16.48 1.85
N ARG A 56 7.54 15.46 2.62
CA ARG A 56 7.37 14.05 2.21
C ARG A 56 6.02 13.50 2.67
N ARG A 57 5.39 12.67 1.85
CA ARG A 57 4.14 11.97 2.18
C ARG A 57 4.40 10.54 2.64
N VAL A 58 3.45 10.00 3.39
CA VAL A 58 3.54 8.63 3.92
C VAL A 58 3.08 7.62 2.88
N GLN A 59 3.91 6.60 2.66
CA GLN A 59 3.55 5.35 1.99
C GLN A 59 3.45 4.19 2.99
N ARG A 60 2.55 3.25 2.72
CA ARG A 60 2.24 2.09 3.58
C ARG A 60 2.20 0.80 2.77
N GLY A 61 2.19 -0.34 3.48
CA GLY A 61 1.92 -1.66 2.89
C GLY A 61 3.16 -2.45 2.47
N GLY A 62 4.23 -1.80 2.02
CA GLY A 62 5.34 -2.52 1.38
C GLY A 62 5.00 -2.94 -0.06
N SER A 63 5.97 -3.48 -0.79
CA SER A 63 5.76 -3.93 -2.18
C SER A 63 6.23 -5.37 -2.40
N TYR A 64 6.09 -5.87 -3.63
CA TYR A 64 6.62 -7.16 -4.09
C TYR A 64 8.15 -7.27 -3.92
N MET A 65 8.84 -6.16 -3.70
CA MET A 65 10.29 -6.12 -3.44
C MET A 65 10.65 -6.26 -1.96
N CYS A 66 9.69 -6.30 -1.02
CA CYS A 66 9.99 -6.35 0.40
C CYS A 66 10.43 -7.75 0.86
N HIS A 67 11.56 -7.83 1.58
CA HIS A 67 12.09 -9.06 2.17
C HIS A 67 12.48 -8.81 3.63
N LYS A 68 12.35 -9.82 4.52
CA LYS A 68 12.67 -9.71 5.96
C LYS A 68 14.09 -9.17 6.23
N ALA A 69 15.05 -9.60 5.42
CA ALA A 69 16.48 -9.24 5.56
C ALA A 69 16.80 -7.76 5.31
N TYR A 70 16.09 -7.03 4.44
CA TYR A 70 16.46 -5.65 4.09
C TYR A 70 15.28 -4.66 4.07
N CYS A 71 14.05 -5.14 3.89
CA CYS A 71 12.85 -4.30 3.91
C CYS A 71 11.68 -5.05 4.55
N PHE A 72 11.67 -5.08 5.89
CA PHE A 72 10.62 -5.71 6.69
C PHE A 72 9.42 -4.78 6.92
N ARG A 73 8.90 -4.22 5.81
CA ARG A 73 7.82 -3.21 5.83
C ARG A 73 6.46 -3.69 5.32
N TYR A 74 6.30 -4.98 5.02
CA TYR A 74 4.98 -5.62 4.81
C TYR A 74 4.18 -5.83 6.12
N ARG A 75 4.36 -4.95 7.10
CA ARG A 75 3.63 -4.96 8.38
C ARG A 75 2.67 -3.80 8.39
N VAL A 76 1.47 -3.99 8.93
CA VAL A 76 0.43 -2.95 9.01
C VAL A 76 0.94 -1.68 9.70
N SER A 77 1.85 -1.80 10.67
CA SER A 77 2.43 -0.67 11.38
C SER A 77 3.56 0.05 10.64
N ALA A 78 4.15 -0.54 9.59
CA ALA A 78 5.29 0.03 8.89
C ALA A 78 4.89 1.21 7.99
N ARG A 79 5.75 2.24 7.93
CA ARG A 79 5.60 3.43 7.07
C ARG A 79 6.94 3.79 6.45
N THR A 80 6.91 4.43 5.29
CA THR A 80 8.09 5.04 4.66
C THR A 80 7.71 6.40 4.06
N PRO A 81 8.58 7.42 4.13
CA PRO A 81 8.37 8.68 3.43
C PRO A 81 8.86 8.60 2.00
N ASN A 82 8.29 9.43 1.12
CA ASN A 82 8.93 9.86 -0.12
C ASN A 82 8.37 11.23 -0.56
N THR A 83 9.06 11.93 -1.47
CA THR A 83 8.56 13.21 -2.02
C THR A 83 7.31 12.96 -2.87
N ASP A 84 6.42 13.95 -2.94
CA ASP A 84 5.13 13.83 -3.62
C ASP A 84 5.24 13.69 -5.15
N ASP A 85 6.35 14.15 -5.73
CA ASP A 85 6.72 14.00 -7.14
C ASP A 85 7.41 12.67 -7.47
N SER A 86 7.73 11.85 -6.46
CA SER A 86 8.43 10.59 -6.69
C SER A 86 7.52 9.50 -7.25
N SER A 87 7.98 8.84 -8.32
CA SER A 87 7.31 7.68 -8.92
C SER A 87 8.27 6.52 -9.14
N THR A 88 7.85 5.30 -8.81
CA THR A 88 8.57 4.06 -9.13
C THR A 88 7.57 2.95 -9.50
N GLY A 89 8.02 1.90 -10.20
CA GLY A 89 7.15 0.80 -10.64
C GLY A 89 6.57 -0.09 -9.53
N ASN A 90 6.93 0.17 -8.27
CA ASN A 90 6.44 -0.57 -7.10
C ASN A 90 5.62 0.32 -6.14
N ILE A 91 5.18 1.50 -6.59
CA ILE A 91 4.32 2.43 -5.86
C ILE A 91 3.01 2.59 -6.63
N GLY A 92 1.90 2.60 -5.90
CA GLY A 92 0.55 2.87 -6.38
C GLY A 92 -0.27 3.59 -5.32
N ALA A 93 -1.59 3.49 -5.42
CA ALA A 93 -2.52 4.06 -4.46
C ALA A 93 -3.85 3.30 -4.47
N ARG A 94 -4.61 3.44 -3.39
CA ARG A 94 -6.03 3.12 -3.34
C ARG A 94 -6.81 4.32 -2.84
N CYS A 95 -8.03 4.46 -3.33
CA CYS A 95 -8.90 5.57 -2.96
C CYS A 95 -9.74 5.21 -1.74
N ALA A 96 -10.06 6.23 -0.95
CA ALA A 96 -11.07 6.16 0.10
C ALA A 96 -12.03 7.34 -0.05
N ARG A 97 -13.26 7.19 0.42
CA ARG A 97 -14.28 8.24 0.36
C ARG A 97 -15.07 8.26 1.65
N SER A 98 -15.36 9.46 2.15
CA SER A 98 -16.31 9.65 3.25
C SER A 98 -17.73 9.33 2.80
N LEU A 99 -18.43 8.52 3.60
CA LEU A 99 -19.85 8.24 3.40
C LEU A 99 -20.69 9.37 4.04
N SER A 100 -20.61 10.59 3.47
CA SER A 100 -21.60 11.65 3.72
C SER A 100 -21.52 12.76 2.67
N GLN A 101 -22.46 12.73 1.74
CA GLN A 101 -23.27 13.91 1.40
C GLN A 101 -24.69 13.35 1.29
N SER A 102 -25.60 13.78 2.16
CA SER A 102 -27.03 13.56 1.99
C SER A 102 -27.43 14.08 0.60
N ILE A 103 -28.10 13.25 -0.19
CA ILE A 103 -28.85 13.72 -1.36
C ILE A 103 -29.82 14.80 -0.85
N PRO A 104 -29.78 16.05 -1.34
CA PRO A 104 -30.84 17.00 -1.03
C PRO A 104 -32.15 16.40 -1.52
N ALA A 105 -33.16 16.32 -0.65
CA ALA A 105 -34.51 15.93 -1.01
C ALA A 105 -35.10 16.94 -1.99
N ALA A 106 -34.85 16.77 -3.28
CA ALA A 106 -35.43 17.58 -4.35
C ALA A 106 -35.41 16.81 -5.69
N VAL A 107 -36.06 15.65 -5.73
CA VAL A 107 -36.77 15.17 -6.92
C VAL A 107 -38.03 14.46 -6.41
N GLN A 108 -39.04 15.25 -6.06
CA GLN A 108 -40.43 14.84 -6.13
C GLN A 108 -41.03 15.64 -7.29
N GLU A 109 -41.11 14.99 -8.45
CA GLU A 109 -42.19 15.22 -9.40
C GLU A 109 -43.00 13.93 -9.49
#